data_AF-A0A8J7T576-F1
#
_entry.id   AF-A0A8J7T576-F1
#
_cell.length_a   1.000
_cell.length_b   1.000
_cell.length_c   1.000
_cell.angle_alpha   90.00
_cell.angle_beta   90.00
_cell.angle_gamma   90.00
#
_symmetry.space_group_name_H-M   'P 1'
#
loop_
_entity.id
_entity.type
_entity.pdbx_description
1 polymer ?
#
loop_
_entity_poly.entity_id
_entity_poly.type
_entity_poly.pdbx_seq_one_letter_code
_entity_poly.pdbx_strand_id
1 'polypeptide(L)'
;MKGKHYAGQGNIPWIPVVGSLKYYSCGPFGCWGVNRLDQIFVKLDVSGDSCKGSDRWYPVQGSLSLVEVGSDGSVYGVNRNGVVFKRLGIDACNPFGGRWWALRAAGVARHVSYDRGILWVVCKDGRVQRCQV
;
A
#
# COMPACT_ATOMS: atom_id res chain seq x y z
N MET A 1 15.70 -8.85 21.22
CA MET A 1 16.67 -8.29 20.25
C MET A 1 16.83 -6.82 20.57
N LYS A 2 18.00 -6.39 21.07
CA LYS A 2 18.27 -4.98 21.38
C LYS A 2 18.48 -4.22 20.07
N GLY A 3 17.68 -3.17 19.84
CA GLY A 3 17.74 -2.34 18.64
C GLY A 3 19.05 -1.55 18.58
N LYS A 4 19.66 -1.47 17.39
CA LYS A 4 20.79 -0.57 17.16
C LYS A 4 20.28 0.87 17.22
N HIS A 5 20.87 1.69 18.09
CA HIS A 5 20.59 3.11 18.17
C HIS A 5 21.30 3.83 17.01
N TYR A 6 20.53 4.50 16.16
CA TYR A 6 21.06 5.37 15.12
C TYR A 6 21.25 6.78 15.72
N ALA A 7 22.38 7.43 15.47
CA ALA A 7 22.71 8.74 16.06
C ALA A 7 21.70 9.83 15.65
N GLY A 8 21.26 10.66 16.60
CA GLY A 8 20.28 11.75 16.39
C GLY A 8 18.85 11.49 16.88
N GLN A 9 18.61 10.41 17.63
CA GLN A 9 17.27 9.98 18.05
C GLN A 9 16.71 10.79 19.23
N GLY A 10 15.75 11.67 18.93
CA GLY A 10 14.69 11.94 19.90
C GLY A 10 13.94 10.66 20.25
N ASN A 11 13.35 10.57 21.44
CA ASN A 11 12.56 9.42 21.84
C ASN A 11 11.24 9.40 21.06
N ILE A 12 11.22 8.73 19.90
CA ILE A 12 10.01 8.56 19.08
C ILE A 12 9.29 7.30 19.60
N PRO A 13 8.07 7.43 20.16
CA PRO A 13 7.33 6.31 20.72
C PRO A 13 6.72 5.46 19.60
N TRP A 14 7.54 4.65 18.94
CA TRP A 14 7.08 3.72 17.92
C TRP A 14 6.15 2.66 18.51
N ILE A 15 4.99 2.50 17.90
CA ILE A 15 3.98 1.54 18.33
C ILE A 15 4.06 0.30 17.42
N PRO A 16 4.32 -0.90 17.97
CA PRO A 16 4.27 -2.13 17.20
C PRO A 16 2.85 -2.41 16.71
N VAL A 17 2.71 -2.67 15.41
CA VAL A 17 1.47 -3.17 14.81
C VAL A 17 1.61 -4.68 14.63
N VAL A 18 0.65 -5.45 15.17
CA VAL A 18 0.64 -6.92 15.05
C VAL A 18 0.61 -7.34 13.58
N GLY A 19 1.29 -8.42 13.21
CA GLY A 19 1.32 -8.96 11.85
C GLY A 19 2.73 -9.07 11.27
N SER A 20 2.83 -9.65 10.06
CA SER A 20 4.10 -9.81 9.34
C SER A 20 3.94 -9.38 7.89
N LEU A 21 4.31 -8.13 7.62
CA LEU A 21 4.24 -7.51 6.30
C LEU A 21 5.63 -7.17 5.78
N LYS A 22 5.76 -7.11 4.46
CA LYS A 22 6.94 -6.55 3.78
C LYS A 22 6.70 -5.15 3.21
N TYR A 23 5.43 -4.73 3.12
CA TYR A 23 5.02 -3.41 2.65
C TYR A 23 3.74 -3.00 3.37
N TYR A 24 3.64 -1.71 3.72
CA TYR A 24 2.48 -1.14 4.41
C TYR A 24 2.33 0.33 4.00
N SER A 25 1.14 0.71 3.56
CA SER A 25 0.81 2.07 3.11
C SER A 25 -0.58 2.44 3.62
N CYS A 26 -0.78 3.70 4.01
CA CYS A 26 -1.96 4.17 4.74
C CYS A 26 -2.64 5.33 4.02
N GLY A 27 -3.97 5.36 4.10
CA GLY A 27 -4.78 6.48 3.62
C GLY A 27 -6.03 6.69 4.47
N PRO A 28 -7.02 7.45 3.99
CA PRO A 28 -8.15 7.91 4.80
C PRO A 28 -9.10 6.80 5.25
N PHE A 29 -9.13 5.65 4.55
CA PHE A 29 -10.06 4.54 4.84
C PHE A 29 -9.38 3.33 5.48
N GLY A 30 -8.18 3.55 6.05
CA GLY A 30 -7.34 2.52 6.64
C GLY A 30 -6.06 2.31 5.85
N CYS A 31 -5.38 1.21 6.16
CA CYS A 31 -4.09 0.89 5.57
C CYS A 31 -4.09 -0.44 4.84
N TRP A 32 -3.30 -0.51 3.79
CA TRP A 32 -3.11 -1.68 2.97
C TRP A 32 -1.69 -2.20 3.16
N GLY A 33 -1.54 -3.52 3.13
CA GLY A 33 -0.24 -4.15 3.26
C GLY A 33 -0.16 -5.44 2.49
N VAL A 34 1.08 -5.85 2.20
CA VAL A 34 1.37 -7.16 1.62
C VAL A 34 2.42 -7.90 2.42
N ASN A 35 2.27 -9.23 2.53
CA ASN A 35 3.23 -10.08 3.22
C ASN A 35 4.28 -10.68 2.26
N ARG A 36 5.19 -11.50 2.80
CA ARG A 36 6.26 -12.13 2.00
C ARG A 36 5.75 -13.09 0.91
N LEU A 37 4.52 -13.59 1.07
CA LEU A 37 3.83 -14.46 0.10
C LEU A 37 3.02 -13.65 -0.93
N ASP A 38 3.18 -12.33 -0.97
CA ASP A 38 2.42 -11.40 -1.82
C ASP A 38 0.90 -11.37 -1.51
N GLN A 39 0.47 -11.90 -0.36
CA GLN A 39 -0.93 -11.83 0.07
C GLN A 39 -1.27 -10.41 0.55
N ILE A 40 -2.47 -9.96 0.23
CA ILE A 40 -2.92 -8.58 0.43
C ILE A 40 -3.83 -8.51 1.66
N PHE A 41 -3.62 -7.50 2.51
CA PHE A 41 -4.38 -7.29 3.72
C PHE A 41 -4.79 -5.83 3.89
N VAL A 42 -5.95 -5.61 4.51
CA VAL A 42 -6.44 -4.31 4.94
C VAL A 42 -6.46 -4.26 6.47
N LYS A 43 -6.01 -3.13 7.02
CA LYS A 43 -6.13 -2.74 8.42
C LYS A 43 -7.15 -1.62 8.52
N LEU A 44 -8.27 -1.89 9.18
CA LEU A 44 -9.30 -0.88 9.45
C LEU A 44 -9.07 -0.17 10.78
N ASP A 45 -9.84 0.89 11.01
CA ASP A 45 -9.85 1.72 12.22
C ASP A 45 -8.51 2.42 12.52
N VAL A 46 -7.65 2.53 11.50
CA VAL A 46 -6.40 3.27 11.59
C VAL A 46 -6.70 4.75 11.46
N SER A 47 -6.29 5.54 12.43
CA SER A 47 -6.48 7.00 12.49
C SER A 47 -5.25 7.69 13.06
N GLY A 48 -5.25 9.03 13.07
CA GLY A 48 -4.18 9.82 13.68
C GLY A 48 -3.96 9.50 15.16
N ASP A 49 -5.04 9.18 15.88
CA ASP A 49 -5.01 8.85 17.31
C ASP A 49 -4.87 7.35 17.59
N SER A 50 -5.13 6.50 16.59
CA SER A 50 -5.01 5.04 16.69
C SER A 50 -4.30 4.47 15.46
N CYS A 51 -2.97 4.52 15.46
CA CYS A 51 -2.17 3.94 14.37
C CYS A 51 -2.17 2.40 14.36
N LYS A 52 -2.59 1.75 15.46
CA LYS A 52 -2.74 0.29 15.55
C LYS A 52 -3.90 -0.22 14.71
N GLY A 53 -4.97 0.56 14.60
CA GLY A 53 -6.24 0.13 14.03
C GLY A 53 -6.88 -1.05 14.79
N SER A 54 -7.80 -1.73 14.13
CA SER A 54 -8.46 -2.95 14.63
C SER A 54 -7.48 -4.07 15.02
N ASP A 55 -7.91 -5.05 15.80
CA ASP A 55 -7.03 -6.15 16.26
C ASP A 55 -6.71 -7.21 15.17
N ARG A 56 -7.36 -7.13 14.02
CA ARG A 56 -7.21 -8.12 12.93
C ARG A 56 -6.73 -7.50 11.63
N TRP A 57 -6.36 -8.36 10.71
CA TRP A 57 -6.08 -8.04 9.31
C TRP A 57 -7.12 -8.72 8.45
N TYR A 58 -7.67 -7.99 7.49
CA TYR A 58 -8.69 -8.51 6.59
C TYR A 58 -8.03 -8.91 5.26
N PRO A 59 -8.05 -10.19 4.88
CA PRO A 59 -7.44 -10.62 3.62
C PRO A 59 -8.26 -10.11 2.43
N VAL A 60 -7.57 -9.66 1.39
CA VAL A 60 -8.18 -9.27 0.11
C VAL A 60 -7.64 -10.20 -0.98
N GLN A 61 -8.54 -10.74 -1.78
CA GLN A 61 -8.16 -11.62 -2.89
C GLN A 61 -7.24 -10.90 -3.89
N GLY A 62 -6.20 -11.61 -4.33
CA GLY A 62 -5.19 -11.12 -5.25
C GLY A 62 -3.78 -11.38 -4.73
N SER A 63 -2.78 -10.98 -5.53
CA SER A 63 -1.38 -11.09 -5.18
C SER A 63 -0.60 -9.87 -5.66
N LEU A 64 0.01 -9.14 -4.73
CA LEU A 64 0.78 -7.93 -5.00
C LEU A 64 2.12 -7.98 -4.27
N SER A 65 3.17 -7.49 -4.92
CA SER A 65 4.49 -7.33 -4.32
C SER A 65 4.63 -6.03 -3.52
N LEU A 66 3.81 -5.03 -3.82
CA LEU A 66 3.62 -3.81 -3.02
C LEU A 66 2.28 -3.15 -3.32
N VAL A 67 1.87 -2.26 -2.42
CA VAL A 67 0.61 -1.53 -2.49
C VAL A 67 0.80 -0.11 -1.96
N GLU A 68 0.20 0.87 -2.63
CA GLU A 68 0.17 2.27 -2.22
C GLU A 68 -1.25 2.78 -2.10
N VAL A 69 -1.46 3.65 -1.12
CA VAL A 69 -2.73 4.32 -0.86
C VAL A 69 -2.54 5.83 -1.04
N GLY A 70 -3.33 6.44 -1.92
CA GLY A 70 -3.34 7.88 -2.15
C GLY A 70 -4.11 8.65 -1.08
N SER A 71 -3.92 9.97 -1.07
CA SER A 71 -4.62 10.87 -0.13
C SER A 71 -6.15 10.90 -0.29
N ASP A 72 -6.65 10.51 -1.47
CA ASP A 72 -8.08 10.37 -1.78
C ASP A 72 -8.63 8.95 -1.51
N GLY A 73 -7.81 8.05 -0.97
CA GLY A 73 -8.18 6.65 -0.73
C GLY A 73 -8.00 5.71 -1.92
N SER A 74 -7.55 6.21 -3.07
CA SER A 74 -7.24 5.35 -4.23
C SER A 74 -6.11 4.38 -3.90
N VAL A 75 -6.28 3.12 -4.27
CA VAL A 75 -5.27 2.08 -4.03
C VAL A 75 -4.72 1.55 -5.33
N TYR A 76 -3.39 1.56 -5.44
CA TYR A 76 -2.64 1.01 -6.54
C TYR A 76 -1.62 0.00 -6.05
N GLY A 77 -1.21 -0.93 -6.90
CA GLY A 77 -0.14 -1.86 -6.55
C GLY A 77 0.46 -2.53 -7.75
N VAL A 78 1.57 -3.24 -7.51
CA VAL A 78 2.30 -3.99 -8.54
C VAL A 78 2.44 -5.43 -8.09
N ASN A 79 2.13 -6.38 -8.96
CA ASN A 79 2.39 -7.80 -8.69
C ASN A 79 3.83 -8.21 -9.02
N ARG A 80 4.22 -9.45 -8.70
CA ARG A 80 5.58 -9.95 -8.95
C ARG A 80 6.00 -9.91 -10.43
N ASN A 81 5.03 -9.98 -11.34
CA ASN A 81 5.22 -9.91 -12.78
C ASN A 81 5.36 -8.46 -13.30
N GLY A 82 5.24 -7.46 -12.43
CA GLY A 82 5.34 -6.05 -12.80
C GLY A 82 4.08 -5.48 -13.47
N VAL A 83 2.94 -6.14 -13.31
CA VAL A 83 1.64 -5.63 -13.76
C VAL A 83 1.12 -4.66 -12.70
N VAL A 84 0.70 -3.47 -13.14
CA VAL A 84 0.09 -2.44 -12.29
C VAL A 84 -1.41 -2.70 -12.17
N PHE A 85 -1.95 -2.58 -10.96
CA PHE A 85 -3.38 -2.69 -10.68
C PHE A 85 -3.92 -1.47 -9.94
N LYS A 86 -5.15 -1.09 -10.24
CA LYS A 86 -5.99 -0.19 -9.44
C LYS A 86 -7.04 -1.00 -8.70
N ARG A 87 -7.28 -0.74 -7.42
CA ARG A 87 -8.45 -1.27 -6.70
C ARG A 87 -9.65 -0.36 -6.98
N LEU A 88 -10.72 -0.92 -7.51
CA LEU A 88 -11.95 -0.20 -7.84
C LEU A 88 -12.98 -0.30 -6.72
N GLY A 89 -13.82 0.74 -6.58
CA GLY A 89 -14.95 0.77 -5.66
C GLY A 89 -14.59 0.98 -4.19
N ILE A 90 -13.39 1.51 -3.92
CA ILE A 90 -13.01 1.95 -2.57
C ILE A 90 -13.73 3.28 -2.30
N ASP A 91 -14.36 3.35 -1.13
CA ASP A 91 -14.87 4.58 -0.53
C ASP A 91 -14.92 4.41 1.01
N ALA A 92 -15.42 5.42 1.71
CA ALA A 92 -15.52 5.41 3.17
C ALA A 92 -16.42 4.29 3.74
N CYS A 93 -17.46 3.89 2.99
CA CYS A 93 -18.39 2.83 3.37
C CYS A 93 -17.89 1.45 2.93
N ASN A 94 -17.02 1.40 1.91
CA ASN A 94 -16.43 0.19 1.36
C ASN A 94 -14.89 0.30 1.29
N PRO A 95 -14.19 0.20 2.44
CA PRO A 95 -12.73 0.33 2.48
C PRO A 95 -11.99 -0.82 1.77
N PHE A 96 -12.67 -1.94 1.49
CA PHE A 96 -12.10 -3.10 0.80
C PHE A 96 -12.10 -2.94 -0.73
N GLY A 97 -12.96 -2.07 -1.26
CA GLY A 97 -13.28 -2.01 -2.68
C GLY A 97 -13.90 -3.30 -3.23
N GLY A 98 -14.19 -3.32 -4.53
CA GLY A 98 -14.81 -4.45 -5.21
C GLY A 98 -13.81 -5.37 -5.94
N ARG A 99 -12.99 -4.80 -6.84
CA ARG A 99 -12.15 -5.60 -7.75
C ARG A 99 -10.85 -4.92 -8.14
N TRP A 100 -9.89 -5.71 -8.60
CA TRP A 100 -8.66 -5.23 -9.21
C TRP A 100 -8.86 -4.99 -10.71
N TRP A 101 -8.38 -3.86 -11.20
CA TRP A 101 -8.30 -3.54 -12.62
C TRP A 101 -6.85 -3.42 -13.04
N ALA A 102 -6.41 -4.29 -13.95
CA ALA A 102 -5.07 -4.26 -14.51
C ALA A 102 -4.92 -3.06 -15.47
N LEU A 103 -3.85 -2.29 -15.27
CA LEU A 103 -3.49 -1.15 -16.11
C LEU A 103 -2.33 -1.53 -17.03
N ARG A 104 -2.35 -0.96 -18.25
CA ARG A 104 -1.23 -1.09 -19.19
C ARG A 104 -0.20 -0.01 -18.92
N ALA A 105 0.89 -0.37 -18.24
CA ALA A 105 2.08 0.48 -18.16
C ALA A 105 2.97 0.29 -19.41
N ALA A 106 3.77 1.29 -19.80
CA ALA A 106 4.67 1.20 -20.95
C ALA A 106 5.96 0.38 -20.67
N GLY A 107 5.89 -0.56 -19.73
CA GLY A 107 7.01 -1.39 -19.26
C GLY A 107 6.63 -2.28 -18.08
N VAL A 108 7.62 -3.05 -17.59
CA VAL A 108 7.45 -3.90 -16.41
C VAL A 108 7.65 -3.06 -15.15
N ALA A 109 6.59 -2.82 -14.40
CA ALA A 109 6.65 -2.00 -13.20
C ALA A 109 7.45 -2.69 -12.09
N ARG A 110 8.19 -1.88 -11.35
CA ARG A 110 8.87 -2.25 -10.09
C ARG A 110 8.15 -1.61 -8.90
N HIS A 111 7.66 -0.38 -9.07
CA HIS A 111 7.05 0.40 -7.99
C HIS A 111 6.04 1.40 -8.56
N VAL A 112 5.05 1.77 -7.75
CA VAL A 112 4.06 2.80 -8.06
C VAL A 112 3.84 3.69 -6.86
N SER A 113 3.43 4.93 -7.11
CA SER A 113 2.79 5.80 -6.13
C SER A 113 1.75 6.66 -6.84
N TYR A 114 0.75 7.13 -6.10
CA TYR A 114 -0.35 7.91 -6.65
C TYR A 114 -0.72 9.03 -5.69
N ASP A 115 -0.96 10.23 -6.23
CA ASP A 115 -1.60 11.32 -5.51
C ASP A 115 -2.40 12.20 -6.48
N ARG A 116 -3.59 12.62 -6.06
CA ARG A 116 -4.44 13.62 -6.74
C ARG A 116 -4.55 13.47 -8.27
N GLY A 117 -4.92 12.28 -8.74
CA GLY A 117 -5.11 11.99 -10.17
C GLY A 117 -3.82 11.72 -10.95
N ILE A 118 -2.66 11.71 -10.28
CA ILE A 118 -1.38 11.42 -10.93
C ILE A 118 -0.84 10.09 -10.42
N LEU A 119 -0.73 9.13 -11.34
CA LEU A 119 -0.03 7.86 -11.12
C LEU A 119 1.42 7.98 -11.59
N TRP A 120 2.35 7.64 -10.70
CA TRP A 120 3.77 7.52 -10.99
C TRP A 120 4.18 6.05 -10.96
N VAL A 121 4.95 5.62 -11.95
CA VAL A 121 5.43 4.24 -12.09
C VAL A 121 6.94 4.23 -12.30
N VAL A 122 7.66 3.48 -11.49
CA VAL A 122 9.07 3.16 -11.72
C VAL A 122 9.14 1.76 -12.35
N CYS A 123 9.76 1.64 -13.51
CA CYS A 123 9.96 0.38 -14.21
C CYS A 123 11.21 -0.35 -13.74
N LYS A 124 11.30 -1.65 -14.01
CA LYS A 124 12.47 -2.48 -13.68
C LYS A 124 13.76 -2.03 -14.39
N ASP A 125 13.63 -1.39 -15.56
CA ASP A 125 14.72 -0.79 -16.33
C ASP A 125 15.13 0.62 -15.85
N GLY A 126 14.51 1.11 -14.77
CA GLY A 126 14.79 2.42 -14.17
C GLY A 126 14.00 3.58 -14.77
N ARG A 127 13.25 3.39 -15.86
CA ARG A 127 12.40 4.46 -16.41
C ARG A 127 11.30 4.84 -15.43
N VAL A 128 10.99 6.13 -15.37
CA VAL A 128 9.86 6.68 -14.62
C VAL A 128 8.78 7.11 -15.61
N GLN A 129 7.53 6.76 -15.30
CA GLN A 129 6.35 7.14 -16.09
C GLN A 129 5.39 7.92 -15.21
N ARG A 130 4.71 8.90 -15.82
CA ARG A 130 3.62 9.67 -15.22
C ARG A 130 2.36 9.47 -16.06
N CYS A 131 1.23 9.22 -15.42
CA CYS A 131 -0.06 9.09 -16.07
C CYS A 131 -1.12 9.92 -15.32
N GLN A 132 -1.90 10.71 -16.04
CA GLN A 132 -3.12 11.33 -15.51
C GLN A 132 -4.23 10.28 -15.58
N VAL A 133 -4.90 10.01 -14.46
CA VAL A 133 -5.91 8.94 -14.31
C VAL A 133 -7.19 9.42 -13.64
#